data_AF-A0A0D8XV75-F1
#
_entry.id   AF-A0A0D8XV75-F1
#
_cell.length_a   1.000
_cell.length_b   1.000
_cell.length_c   1.000
_cell.angle_alpha   90.00
_cell.angle_beta   90.00
_cell.angle_gamma   90.00
#
_symmetry.space_group_name_H-M   'P 1'
#
loop_
_entity.id
_entity.type
_entity.pdbx_description
1 polymer ?
#
loop_
_entity_poly.entity_id
_entity_poly.type
_entity_poly.pdbx_seq_one_letter_code
_entity_poly.pdbx_strand_id
1 'polypeptide(L)'
;MIRDSPQLGDIMRVFLVSFLVTLSESYIGSYSSESTEFRSSGRRSTLESFRNRQIPREAEELSGKELVDYVNSKQSLWKAKQHNRFSHYPDRVKWGLMGVNNIRLSVNARKHFSITKDLDIDIPDTFDARERWPECQSIRNIRDQSSCGRTLCLIYAILFSNK
;
A
#
# COMPACT_ATOMS: atom_id res chain seq x y z
N MET A 1 -30.55 51.16 -52.16
CA MET A 1 -29.95 49.83 -51.87
C MET A 1 -29.75 49.75 -50.37
N ILE A 2 -30.84 49.48 -49.65
CA ILE A 2 -31.17 48.19 -49.00
C ILE A 2 -30.10 47.78 -47.99
N ARG A 3 -30.45 47.97 -46.71
CA ARG A 3 -29.81 47.34 -45.55
C ARG A 3 -30.30 45.90 -45.50
N ASP A 4 -29.40 44.94 -45.46
CA ASP A 4 -29.73 43.59 -45.01
C ASP A 4 -29.04 43.34 -43.67
N SER A 5 -29.83 43.44 -42.61
CA SER A 5 -29.49 42.95 -41.28
C SER A 5 -29.36 41.42 -41.33
N PRO A 6 -28.35 40.80 -40.71
CA PRO A 6 -28.31 39.35 -40.58
C PRO A 6 -29.53 38.88 -39.79
N GLN A 7 -30.29 37.94 -40.37
CA GLN A 7 -31.47 37.37 -39.75
C GLN A 7 -31.06 36.61 -38.47
N LEU A 8 -31.88 36.73 -37.41
CA LEU A 8 -31.63 36.15 -36.08
C LEU A 8 -31.30 34.63 -36.09
N GLY A 9 -31.67 33.93 -37.17
CA GLY A 9 -31.36 32.52 -37.40
C GLY A 9 -29.88 32.22 -37.72
N ASP A 10 -29.14 33.16 -38.31
CA ASP A 10 -27.73 32.94 -38.67
C ASP A 10 -26.80 33.09 -37.45
N ILE A 11 -27.14 33.99 -36.53
CA ILE A 11 -26.43 34.14 -35.26
C ILE A 11 -26.62 32.89 -34.40
N MET A 12 -27.84 32.36 -34.32
CA MET A 12 -28.17 31.10 -33.65
C MET A 12 -27.39 29.90 -34.23
N ARG A 13 -27.22 29.83 -35.55
CA ARG A 13 -26.43 28.76 -36.20
C ARG A 13 -24.94 28.84 -35.88
N VAL A 14 -24.37 30.04 -35.82
CA VAL A 14 -22.96 30.23 -35.43
C VAL A 14 -22.72 29.83 -33.97
N PHE A 15 -23.66 30.13 -33.07
CA PHE A 15 -23.57 29.70 -31.67
C PHE A 15 -23.74 28.19 -31.49
N LEU A 16 -24.65 27.55 -32.24
CA LEU A 16 -24.89 26.11 -32.14
C LEU A 16 -23.72 25.29 -32.71
N VAL A 17 -23.10 25.74 -33.81
CA VAL A 17 -21.89 25.11 -34.37
C VAL A 17 -20.69 25.31 -33.42
N SER A 18 -20.53 26.49 -32.82
CA SER A 18 -19.47 26.72 -31.82
C SER A 18 -19.64 25.87 -30.56
N PHE A 19 -20.88 25.73 -30.07
CA PHE A 19 -21.18 24.90 -28.89
C PHE A 19 -20.91 23.40 -29.15
N LEU A 20 -21.24 22.90 -30.34
CA LEU A 20 -20.97 21.51 -30.73
C LEU A 20 -19.47 21.23 -30.93
N VAL A 21 -18.68 22.20 -31.43
CA VAL A 21 -17.21 22.08 -31.54
C VAL A 21 -16.55 22.08 -30.16
N THR A 22 -17.04 22.87 -29.19
CA THR A 22 -16.50 22.85 -27.82
C THR A 22 -16.82 21.55 -27.05
N LEU A 23 -17.91 20.87 -27.40
CA LEU A 23 -18.30 19.59 -26.78
C LEU A 23 -17.54 18.39 -27.36
N SER A 24 -17.06 18.46 -28.61
CA SER A 24 -16.19 17.42 -29.17
C SER A 24 -14.74 17.56 -28.68
N GLU A 25 -14.24 18.79 -28.47
CA GLU A 25 -12.88 19.03 -27.97
C GLU A 25 -12.69 18.66 -26.49
N SER A 26 -13.75 18.68 -25.69
CA SER A 26 -13.68 18.29 -24.28
C SER A 26 -13.79 16.77 -24.04
N TYR A 27 -14.08 15.97 -25.07
CA TYR A 27 -14.25 14.51 -24.95
C TYR A 27 -13.07 13.68 -25.48
N ILE A 28 -12.07 14.30 -26.13
CA ILE A 28 -10.85 13.63 -26.61
C ILE A 28 -9.62 14.20 -25.88
N GLY A 29 -9.62 14.04 -24.56
CA GLY A 29 -8.41 14.14 -23.74
C GLY A 29 -7.85 12.75 -23.50
N SER A 30 -7.32 12.11 -24.55
CA SER A 30 -6.68 10.80 -24.44
C SER A 30 -5.47 10.87 -23.52
N TYR A 31 -5.56 10.11 -22.45
CA TYR A 31 -4.52 9.70 -21.52
C TYR A 31 -3.22 9.30 -22.24
N SER A 32 -2.24 10.20 -22.31
CA SER A 32 -0.86 9.86 -22.60
C SER A 32 -0.13 9.64 -21.27
N SER A 33 -0.05 8.38 -20.84
CA SER A 33 0.87 7.94 -19.81
C SER A 33 2.30 8.05 -20.36
N GLU A 34 2.93 9.20 -20.13
CA GLU A 34 4.35 9.40 -20.37
C GLU A 34 5.11 8.64 -19.28
N SER A 35 5.40 7.37 -19.55
CA SER A 35 6.33 6.58 -18.76
C SER A 35 7.72 7.14 -18.98
N THR A 36 8.18 8.00 -18.07
CA THR A 36 9.60 8.36 -18.00
C THR A 36 10.39 7.09 -17.74
N GLU A 37 10.99 6.56 -18.80
CA GLU A 37 11.88 5.39 -18.78
C GLU A 37 13.17 5.81 -18.04
N PHE A 38 13.16 5.72 -16.71
CA PHE A 38 14.36 5.91 -15.92
C PHE A 38 15.31 4.75 -16.19
N ARG A 39 16.23 4.97 -17.12
CA ARG A 39 17.27 4.03 -17.54
C ARG A 39 18.32 3.91 -16.44
N SER A 40 17.95 3.27 -15.32
CA SER A 40 18.92 2.90 -14.29
C SER A 40 19.69 1.69 -14.78
N SER A 41 21.00 1.89 -14.88
CA SER A 41 22.01 0.91 -15.28
C SER A 41 21.82 -0.44 -14.57
N GLY A 42 21.41 -1.46 -15.33
CA GLY A 42 21.82 -2.88 -15.28
C GLY A 42 21.93 -3.66 -13.96
N ARG A 43 21.63 -3.10 -12.79
CA ARG A 43 21.64 -3.81 -11.51
C ARG A 43 20.23 -4.27 -11.20
N ARG A 44 19.97 -5.55 -11.47
CA ARG A 44 18.77 -6.24 -11.00
C ARG A 44 18.69 -6.05 -9.49
N SER A 45 17.62 -5.43 -9.00
CA SER A 45 17.48 -5.14 -7.58
C SER A 45 17.42 -6.46 -6.80
N THR A 46 18.18 -6.60 -5.71
CA THR A 46 18.09 -7.78 -4.83
C THR A 46 16.64 -8.00 -4.37
N LEU A 47 15.90 -6.90 -4.12
CA LEU A 47 14.48 -6.89 -3.80
C LEU A 47 13.61 -7.53 -4.90
N GLU A 48 13.89 -7.25 -6.17
CA GLU A 48 13.18 -7.89 -7.29
C GLU A 48 13.50 -9.37 -7.39
N SER A 49 14.75 -9.77 -7.10
CA SER A 49 15.13 -11.18 -7.09
C SER A 49 14.41 -11.99 -6.01
N PHE A 50 14.12 -11.38 -4.86
CA PHE A 50 13.32 -12.01 -3.79
C PHE A 50 11.83 -11.99 -4.11
N ARG A 51 11.31 -10.90 -4.70
CA ARG A 51 9.88 -10.76 -5.03
C ARG A 51 9.43 -11.77 -6.09
N ASN A 52 10.26 -12.05 -7.08
CA ASN A 52 9.91 -12.90 -8.23
C ASN A 52 10.40 -14.34 -8.08
N ARG A 53 10.69 -14.79 -6.84
CA ARG A 53 11.16 -16.16 -6.59
C ARG A 53 10.03 -17.15 -6.83
N GLN A 54 10.27 -18.15 -7.66
CA GLN A 54 9.35 -19.26 -7.89
C GLN A 54 9.46 -20.26 -6.73
N ILE A 55 8.32 -20.65 -6.17
CA ILE A 55 8.23 -21.67 -5.12
C ILE A 55 7.78 -22.98 -5.81
N PRO A 56 8.47 -24.11 -5.60
CA PRO A 56 8.04 -25.38 -6.18
C PRO A 56 6.70 -25.80 -5.56
N ARG A 57 5.79 -26.41 -6.35
CA ARG A 57 4.44 -26.78 -5.88
C ARG A 57 4.47 -27.68 -4.67
N GLU A 58 5.43 -28.59 -4.62
CA GLU A 58 5.63 -29.51 -3.50
C GLU A 58 5.90 -28.76 -2.19
N ALA A 59 6.57 -27.59 -2.26
CA ALA A 59 6.83 -26.75 -1.09
C ALA A 59 5.62 -25.91 -0.66
N GLU A 60 4.68 -25.62 -1.57
CA GLU A 60 3.45 -24.87 -1.25
C GLU A 60 2.48 -25.70 -0.40
N GLU A 61 2.55 -27.04 -0.52
CA GLU A 61 1.69 -27.99 0.20
C GLU A 61 2.25 -28.39 1.57
N LEU A 62 3.51 -28.04 1.88
CA LEU A 62 4.16 -28.41 3.15
C LEU A 62 3.44 -27.79 4.35
N SER A 63 3.34 -28.56 5.43
CA SER A 63 2.76 -28.10 6.69
C SER A 63 3.55 -28.59 7.91
N GLY A 64 3.23 -28.04 9.08
CA GLY A 64 3.81 -28.48 10.35
C GLY A 64 5.34 -28.43 10.37
N LYS A 65 5.97 -29.55 10.74
CA LYS A 65 7.42 -29.67 10.91
C LYS A 65 8.18 -29.59 9.58
N GLU A 66 7.67 -30.22 8.53
CA GLU A 66 8.32 -30.24 7.22
C GLU A 66 8.44 -28.84 6.63
N LEU A 67 7.40 -28.02 6.80
CA LEU A 67 7.43 -26.61 6.43
C LEU A 67 8.49 -25.83 7.21
N VAL A 68 8.59 -26.07 8.53
CA VAL A 68 9.60 -25.43 9.39
C VAL A 68 11.02 -25.78 8.94
N ASP A 69 11.27 -27.06 8.67
CA ASP A 69 12.58 -27.55 8.22
C ASP A 69 12.92 -27.00 6.84
N TYR A 70 11.96 -26.99 5.91
CA TYR A 70 12.12 -26.38 4.60
C TYR A 70 12.49 -24.89 4.69
N VAL A 71 11.75 -24.10 5.47
CA VAL A 71 12.04 -22.66 5.64
C VAL A 71 13.44 -22.44 6.20
N ASN A 72 13.80 -23.16 7.27
CA ASN A 72 15.13 -23.05 7.89
C ASN A 72 16.27 -23.55 6.99
N SER A 73 15.99 -24.38 5.99
CA SER A 73 16.99 -24.82 5.00
C SER A 73 17.23 -23.80 3.88
N LYS A 74 16.22 -22.95 3.58
CA LYS A 74 16.26 -21.99 2.46
C LYS A 74 16.74 -20.59 2.87
N GLN A 75 16.76 -20.28 4.16
CA GLN A 75 17.27 -19.02 4.69
C GLN A 75 18.00 -19.23 6.01
N SER A 76 18.67 -18.18 6.50
CA SER A 76 19.36 -18.19 7.80
C SER A 76 19.13 -16.92 8.64
N LEU A 77 18.37 -15.95 8.13
CA LEU A 77 18.16 -14.63 8.76
C LEU A 77 17.28 -14.70 10.02
N TRP A 78 16.37 -15.65 10.09
CA TRP A 78 15.48 -15.89 11.22
C TRP A 78 15.20 -17.39 11.36
N LYS A 79 14.82 -17.85 12.55
CA LYS A 79 14.55 -19.27 12.79
C LYS A 79 13.05 -19.53 12.88
N ALA A 80 12.54 -20.39 12.01
CA ALA A 80 11.16 -20.87 12.05
C ALA A 80 11.00 -21.91 13.16
N LYS A 81 9.88 -21.82 13.90
CA LYS A 81 9.49 -22.81 14.93
C LYS A 81 7.97 -22.84 15.06
N GLN A 82 7.41 -24.03 15.24
CA GLN A 82 6.02 -24.18 15.60
C GLN A 82 5.81 -23.87 17.10
N HIS A 83 4.91 -22.93 17.40
CA HIS A 83 4.62 -22.54 18.77
C HIS A 83 3.35 -23.26 19.29
N ASN A 84 3.44 -23.85 20.48
CA ASN A 84 2.36 -24.67 21.07
C ASN A 84 1.04 -23.91 21.25
N ARG A 85 1.11 -22.59 21.48
CA ARG A 85 -0.08 -21.72 21.56
C ARG A 85 -1.00 -21.84 20.35
N PHE A 86 -0.45 -22.05 19.16
CA PHE A 86 -1.20 -22.04 17.90
C PHE A 86 -1.29 -23.41 17.24
N SER A 87 -0.67 -24.46 17.81
CA SER A 87 -0.62 -25.79 17.19
C SER A 87 -2.01 -26.42 17.04
N HIS A 88 -2.92 -26.13 17.97
CA HIS A 88 -4.27 -26.70 18.00
C HIS A 88 -5.35 -25.75 17.46
N TYR A 89 -4.97 -24.62 16.88
CA TYR A 89 -5.94 -23.68 16.34
C TYR A 89 -6.55 -24.25 15.05
N PRO A 90 -7.88 -24.25 14.90
CA PRO A 90 -8.49 -24.59 13.62
C PRO A 90 -8.13 -23.52 12.59
N ASP A 91 -8.09 -23.90 11.31
CA ASP A 91 -7.64 -22.98 10.25
C ASP A 91 -8.48 -21.70 10.19
N ARG A 92 -9.78 -21.78 10.47
CA ARG A 92 -10.66 -20.61 10.59
C ARG A 92 -10.13 -19.57 11.57
N VAL A 93 -9.58 -20.01 12.71
CA VAL A 93 -9.00 -19.10 13.71
C VAL A 93 -7.67 -18.54 13.20
N LYS A 94 -6.83 -19.36 12.56
CA LYS A 94 -5.57 -18.88 11.93
C LYS A 94 -5.85 -17.82 10.87
N TRP A 95 -6.84 -18.04 10.00
CA TRP A 95 -7.33 -17.07 9.03
C TRP A 95 -7.86 -15.80 9.71
N GLY A 96 -8.61 -15.95 10.80
CA GLY A 96 -9.08 -14.84 11.61
C GLY A 96 -7.97 -14.02 12.28
N LEU A 97 -6.73 -14.52 12.37
CA LEU A 97 -5.59 -13.71 12.84
C LEU A 97 -5.10 -12.73 11.75
N MET A 98 -5.38 -13.01 10.48
CA MET A 98 -4.96 -12.20 9.32
C MET A 98 -6.01 -11.14 8.97
N GLY A 99 -6.24 -10.21 9.90
CA GLY A 99 -7.33 -9.23 9.86
C GLY A 99 -7.16 -8.02 8.93
N VAL A 100 -6.22 -8.05 7.99
CA VAL A 100 -5.88 -6.91 7.13
C VAL A 100 -6.04 -7.30 5.67
N ASN A 101 -7.04 -6.72 5.00
CA ASN A 101 -7.24 -6.88 3.56
C ASN A 101 -6.41 -5.84 2.80
N ASN A 102 -5.83 -6.23 1.66
CA ASN A 102 -4.99 -5.43 0.75
C ASN A 102 -5.27 -3.91 0.79
N ILE A 103 -4.56 -3.19 1.66
CA ILE A 103 -4.72 -1.74 1.81
C ILE A 103 -3.98 -1.07 0.67
N ARG A 104 -4.74 -0.56 -0.31
CA ARG A 104 -4.21 0.39 -1.29
C ARG A 104 -4.42 1.80 -0.75
N LEU A 105 -3.37 2.38 -0.18
CA LEU A 105 -3.38 3.78 0.21
C LEU A 105 -3.57 4.64 -1.05
N SER A 106 -4.60 5.50 -1.03
CA SER A 106 -4.82 6.44 -2.12
C SER A 106 -3.65 7.44 -2.18
N VAL A 107 -3.43 8.03 -3.36
CA VAL A 107 -2.44 9.11 -3.52
C VAL A 107 -2.69 10.26 -2.54
N ASN A 108 -3.95 10.49 -2.16
CA ASN A 108 -4.35 11.51 -1.19
C ASN A 108 -3.89 11.20 0.25
N ALA A 109 -3.74 9.94 0.64
CA ALA A 109 -3.21 9.58 1.96
C ALA A 109 -1.75 10.03 2.13
N ARG A 110 -0.99 10.14 1.04
CA ARG A 110 0.40 10.62 1.04
C ARG A 110 0.55 12.13 1.29
N LYS A 111 -0.55 12.89 1.25
CA LYS A 111 -0.55 14.34 1.54
C LYS A 111 -0.32 14.64 3.02
N HIS A 112 -0.47 13.66 3.91
CA HIS A 112 -0.31 13.80 5.36
C HIS A 112 1.06 13.36 5.89
N PHE A 113 2.06 13.18 5.03
CA PHE A 113 3.41 12.91 5.51
C PHE A 113 3.98 14.12 6.24
N SER A 114 4.87 13.87 7.20
CA SER A 114 5.55 14.92 7.95
C SER A 114 6.22 15.90 6.99
N ILE A 115 6.20 17.19 7.35
CA ILE A 115 6.93 18.25 6.65
C ILE A 115 8.44 17.92 6.61
N THR A 116 8.91 17.16 7.59
CA THR A 116 10.31 16.76 7.72
C THR A 116 10.71 15.55 6.87
N LYS A 117 9.80 14.98 6.06
CA LYS A 117 10.07 13.75 5.29
C LYS A 117 11.22 13.89 4.28
N ASP A 118 11.45 15.11 3.79
CA ASP A 118 12.46 15.44 2.78
C ASP A 118 13.64 16.23 3.38
N LEU A 119 13.70 16.36 4.72
CA LEU A 119 14.81 17.01 5.39
C LEU A 119 15.96 16.02 5.58
N ASP A 120 17.18 16.52 5.39
CA ASP A 120 18.40 15.79 5.70
C ASP A 120 18.65 15.88 7.20
N ILE A 121 18.21 14.86 7.93
CA ILE A 121 18.30 14.76 9.39
C ILE A 121 19.11 13.51 9.71
N ASP A 122 20.05 13.63 10.65
CA ASP A 122 20.82 12.48 11.13
C ASP A 122 19.90 11.46 11.84
N ILE A 123 19.69 10.31 11.20
CA ILE A 123 18.95 9.17 11.74
C ILE A 123 19.94 8.23 12.43
N PRO A 124 19.71 7.83 13.70
CA PRO A 124 20.63 6.94 14.40
C PRO A 124 20.61 5.53 13.79
N ASP A 125 21.75 4.83 13.90
CA ASP A 125 21.90 3.44 13.44
C ASP A 125 20.92 2.48 14.13
N THR A 126 20.52 2.77 15.37
CA THR A 126 19.57 1.98 16.16
C THR A 126 18.59 2.88 16.88
N PHE A 127 17.31 2.48 16.91
CA PHE A 127 16.25 3.20 17.59
C PHE A 127 15.24 2.23 18.24
N ASP A 128 14.98 2.41 19.53
CA ASP A 128 13.90 1.73 20.26
C ASP A 128 13.00 2.75 20.95
N ALA A 129 11.71 2.77 20.59
CA ALA A 129 10.73 3.67 21.18
C ALA A 129 10.58 3.48 22.70
N ARG A 130 10.81 2.27 23.22
CA ARG A 130 10.69 1.95 24.66
C ARG A 130 11.83 2.53 25.51
N GLU A 131 12.95 2.83 24.87
CA GLU A 131 14.12 3.48 25.47
C GLU A 131 14.03 5.00 25.33
N ARG A 132 13.49 5.48 24.19
CA ARG A 132 13.33 6.92 23.94
C ARG A 132 12.25 7.59 24.79
N TRP A 133 11.17 6.85 25.08
CA TRP A 133 10.01 7.30 25.89
C TRP A 133 9.70 6.29 27.00
N PRO A 134 10.59 6.16 28.01
CA PRO A 134 10.44 5.17 29.08
C PRO A 134 9.21 5.41 29.98
N GLU A 135 8.74 6.65 30.07
CA GLU A 135 7.53 7.05 30.80
C GLU A 135 6.23 6.50 30.17
N CYS A 136 6.23 6.28 28.85
CA CYS A 136 5.07 5.77 28.13
C CYS A 136 4.97 4.24 28.26
N GLN A 137 4.36 3.76 29.36
CA GLN A 137 4.17 2.33 29.62
C GLN A 137 3.37 1.60 28.53
N SER A 138 2.50 2.32 27.80
CA SER A 138 1.71 1.77 26.70
C SER A 138 2.56 1.17 25.57
N ILE A 139 3.76 1.70 25.31
CA ILE A 139 4.66 1.24 24.24
C ILE A 139 5.20 -0.18 24.54
N ARG A 140 5.32 -0.55 25.81
CA ARG A 140 5.84 -1.87 26.25
C ARG A 140 4.77 -2.96 26.22
N ASN A 141 3.50 -2.59 26.09
CA ASN A 141 2.38 -3.51 26.26
C ASN A 141 2.08 -4.31 24.99
N ILE A 142 2.19 -5.64 25.09
CA ILE A 142 1.76 -6.56 24.04
C ILE A 142 0.27 -6.87 24.24
N ARG A 143 -0.57 -6.49 23.27
CA ARG A 143 -2.03 -6.69 23.32
C ARG A 143 -2.44 -7.95 22.56
N ASP A 144 -3.52 -8.59 23.02
CA ASP A 144 -4.13 -9.75 22.36
C ASP A 144 -5.33 -9.30 21.51
N GLN A 145 -5.32 -9.62 20.21
CA GLN A 145 -6.44 -9.31 19.30
C GLN A 145 -7.65 -10.25 19.46
N SER A 146 -7.53 -11.31 20.27
CA SER A 146 -8.54 -12.36 20.43
C SER A 146 -8.94 -12.94 19.07
N SER A 147 -10.12 -13.54 18.98
CA SER A 147 -10.64 -14.20 17.76
C SER A 147 -11.28 -13.23 16.75
N CYS A 148 -11.04 -11.92 16.86
CA CYS A 148 -11.88 -10.90 16.23
C CYS A 148 -11.42 -10.44 14.83
N GLY A 149 -10.24 -10.83 14.34
CA GLY A 149 -9.72 -10.38 13.03
C GLY A 149 -9.64 -8.86 12.84
N ARG A 150 -9.60 -8.11 13.95
CA ARG A 150 -9.51 -6.65 13.98
C ARG A 150 -8.10 -6.18 14.27
N THR A 151 -7.09 -6.85 13.72
CA THR A 151 -5.67 -6.51 13.88
C THR A 151 -5.43 -5.04 13.55
N LEU A 152 -6.05 -4.53 12.49
CA LEU A 152 -5.96 -3.12 12.11
C LEU A 152 -6.48 -2.18 13.21
N CYS A 153 -7.67 -2.42 13.76
CA CYS A 153 -8.21 -1.58 14.83
C CYS A 153 -7.35 -1.63 16.09
N LEU A 154 -6.81 -2.81 16.44
CA LEU A 154 -5.91 -2.96 17.58
C LEU A 154 -4.64 -2.14 17.39
N ILE A 155 -4.03 -2.19 16.20
CA ILE A 155 -2.84 -1.39 15.86
C ILE A 155 -3.15 0.10 16.01
N TYR A 156 -4.26 0.59 15.46
CA TYR A 156 -4.67 2.00 15.61
C TYR A 156 -4.85 2.37 17.08
N ALA A 157 -5.57 1.56 17.87
CA ALA A 157 -5.78 1.82 19.29
C ALA A 157 -4.45 1.91 20.05
N ILE A 158 -3.49 1.01 19.77
CA ILE A 158 -2.16 1.03 20.38
C ILE A 158 -1.42 2.32 20.02
N LEU A 159 -1.41 2.72 18.74
CA LEU A 159 -0.73 3.92 18.28
C LEU A 159 -1.26 5.19 18.97
N PHE A 160 -2.58 5.30 19.15
CA PHE A 160 -3.21 6.45 19.82
C PHE A 160 -3.18 6.38 21.36
N SER A 161 -2.73 5.26 21.95
CA SER A 161 -2.58 5.10 23.40
C SER A 161 -1.21 5.57 23.93
N ASN A 162 -0.30 5.99 23.05
CA ASN A 162 1.03 6.51 23.43
C ASN A 162 0.97 8.01 23.76
N LYS A 163 0.12 8.38 24.73
CA LYS A 163 0.10 9.72 25.35
C LYS A 163 0.76 9.68 26.71
#